data_AF-A0A834FXE8-F1
#
_entry.id   AF-A0A834FXE8-F1
#
_cell.length_a   1.000
_cell.length_b   1.000
_cell.length_c   1.000
_cell.angle_alpha   90.00
_cell.angle_beta   90.00
_cell.angle_gamma   90.00
#
_symmetry.space_group_name_H-M   'P 1'
#
loop_
_entity.id
_entity.type
_entity.pdbx_description
1 polymer ?
#
loop_
_entity_poly.entity_id
_entity_poly.type
_entity_poly.pdbx_seq_one_letter_code
_entity_poly.pdbx_strand_id
1 'polypeptide(L)'
;MEFHGSTLPSLGHLQRLRFLLLNYNFLIGTLPSALLNCLSLLHLSAKGNSLSDVVPSSIGALPHLRVISHSHNNLSDSLPSSVFCNVTEFDISGNSFSGSIPDSISSLSRLEELKMSNNMYDGVFPVGITNCSLLRVLDLQGNRLTGGIPAFISELRGLTALLLGGNRLSSSIPSSYGNPTALKTLGLSE
;
A
#
# COMPACT_ATOMS: atom_id res chain seq x y z
N MET A 1 -7.34 -11.24 -22.89
CA MET A 1 -6.92 -12.64 -22.69
C MET A 1 -7.03 -12.86 -21.19
N GLU A 2 -7.94 -13.73 -20.76
CA GLU A 2 -8.24 -13.95 -19.34
C GLU A 2 -7.34 -15.10 -18.84
N PHE A 3 -6.50 -14.82 -17.85
CA PHE A 3 -5.67 -15.83 -17.22
C PHE A 3 -6.43 -16.52 -16.08
N HIS A 4 -6.54 -17.84 -16.15
CA HIS A 4 -7.10 -18.69 -15.11
C HIS A 4 -5.99 -19.56 -14.48
N GLY A 5 -6.03 -19.74 -13.16
CA GLY A 5 -5.18 -20.71 -12.44
C GLY A 5 -3.92 -20.13 -11.77
N SER A 6 -3.12 -21.02 -11.18
CA SER A 6 -1.96 -20.73 -10.33
C SER A 6 -0.63 -20.66 -11.08
N THR A 7 -0.62 -20.25 -12.36
CA THR A 7 0.57 -20.25 -13.26
C THR A 7 1.67 -19.24 -12.89
N LEU A 8 1.67 -18.81 -11.66
CA LEU A 8 2.50 -17.79 -11.05
C LEU A 8 3.94 -18.29 -10.72
N PRO A 9 4.19 -19.55 -10.30
CA PRO A 9 5.54 -20.01 -9.97
C PRO A 9 6.53 -20.03 -11.15
N SER A 10 6.07 -20.39 -12.36
CA SER A 10 6.94 -20.50 -13.55
C SER A 10 7.50 -19.14 -14.01
N LEU A 11 6.88 -18.03 -13.59
CA LEU A 11 7.36 -16.68 -13.85
C LEU A 11 8.73 -16.41 -13.22
N GLY A 12 9.13 -17.15 -12.20
CA GLY A 12 10.46 -17.05 -11.59
C GLY A 12 11.61 -17.31 -12.58
N HIS A 13 11.37 -17.94 -13.72
CA HIS A 13 12.40 -18.12 -14.76
C HIS A 13 12.64 -16.84 -15.60
N LEU A 14 11.76 -15.85 -15.52
CA LEU A 14 11.81 -14.63 -16.32
C LEU A 14 12.68 -13.56 -15.64
N GLN A 15 13.98 -13.83 -15.47
CA GLN A 15 14.92 -12.98 -14.72
C GLN A 15 15.09 -11.55 -15.28
N ARG A 16 14.74 -11.35 -16.56
CA ARG A 16 14.74 -10.06 -17.26
C ARG A 16 13.41 -9.32 -17.20
N LEU A 17 12.39 -9.90 -16.57
CA LEU A 17 11.07 -9.30 -16.47
C LEU A 17 11.14 -8.02 -15.64
N ARG A 18 10.66 -6.92 -16.22
CA ARG A 18 10.63 -5.60 -15.57
C ARG A 18 9.23 -5.18 -15.16
N PHE A 19 8.23 -5.62 -15.90
CA PHE A 19 6.82 -5.29 -15.68
C PHE A 19 6.02 -6.58 -15.70
N LEU A 20 5.35 -6.87 -14.59
CA LEU A 20 4.38 -7.96 -14.50
C LEU A 20 3.02 -7.34 -14.18
N LEU A 21 2.17 -7.26 -15.20
CA LEU A 21 0.85 -6.62 -15.13
C LEU A 21 -0.23 -7.69 -15.35
N LEU A 22 -0.88 -8.09 -14.28
CA LEU A 22 -1.86 -9.17 -14.23
C LEU A 22 -3.27 -8.66 -13.89
N ASN A 23 -3.51 -7.38 -14.14
CA ASN A 23 -4.71 -6.68 -13.65
C ASN A 23 -5.98 -7.20 -14.28
N TYR A 24 -7.05 -7.27 -13.47
CA TYR A 24 -8.40 -7.64 -13.89
C TYR A 24 -8.44 -9.02 -14.58
N ASN A 25 -7.96 -10.05 -13.86
CA ASN A 25 -8.02 -11.45 -14.26
C ASN A 25 -8.74 -12.28 -13.17
N PHE A 26 -8.78 -13.60 -13.37
CA PHE A 26 -9.38 -14.55 -12.44
C PHE A 26 -8.30 -15.38 -11.71
N LEU A 27 -7.16 -14.75 -11.38
CA LEU A 27 -6.09 -15.43 -10.67
C LEU A 27 -6.55 -15.77 -9.24
N ILE A 28 -6.27 -16.99 -8.82
CA ILE A 28 -6.59 -17.53 -7.50
C ILE A 28 -5.31 -18.04 -6.81
N GLY A 29 -5.40 -18.30 -5.51
CA GLY A 29 -4.27 -18.80 -4.71
C GLY A 29 -3.37 -17.66 -4.23
N THR A 30 -2.10 -17.96 -4.00
CA THR A 30 -1.18 -17.03 -3.31
C THR A 30 -0.27 -16.28 -4.28
N LEU A 31 0.30 -15.17 -3.81
CA LEU A 31 1.46 -14.56 -4.47
C LEU A 31 2.67 -15.51 -4.34
N PRO A 32 3.29 -15.96 -5.44
CA PRO A 32 4.34 -16.96 -5.37
C PRO A 32 5.65 -16.33 -4.86
N SER A 33 6.35 -17.02 -3.96
CA SER A 33 7.72 -16.64 -3.58
C SER A 33 8.70 -16.72 -4.76
N ALA A 34 8.40 -17.48 -5.80
CA ALA A 34 9.20 -17.58 -7.02
C ALA A 34 9.42 -16.24 -7.75
N LEU A 35 8.57 -15.23 -7.50
CA LEU A 35 8.80 -13.87 -8.03
C LEU A 35 10.10 -13.25 -7.55
N LEU A 36 10.69 -13.74 -6.45
CA LEU A 36 12.04 -13.41 -6.00
C LEU A 36 13.12 -13.55 -7.07
N ASN A 37 12.93 -14.49 -8.00
CA ASN A 37 13.91 -14.74 -9.05
C ASN A 37 13.85 -13.67 -10.16
N CYS A 38 12.82 -12.81 -10.17
CA CYS A 38 12.67 -11.72 -11.11
C CYS A 38 13.43 -10.47 -10.62
N LEU A 39 14.76 -10.55 -10.52
CA LEU A 39 15.59 -9.49 -9.94
C LEU A 39 15.52 -8.15 -10.70
N SER A 40 15.06 -8.16 -11.96
CA SER A 40 14.88 -6.96 -12.78
C SER A 40 13.51 -6.27 -12.59
N LEU A 41 12.63 -6.81 -11.74
CA LEU A 41 11.24 -6.37 -11.64
C LEU A 41 11.15 -4.95 -11.06
N LEU A 42 10.45 -4.08 -11.79
CA LEU A 42 10.19 -2.69 -11.42
C LEU A 42 8.75 -2.46 -10.99
N HIS A 43 7.82 -3.17 -11.64
CA HIS A 43 6.38 -3.02 -11.44
C HIS A 43 5.75 -4.39 -11.33
N LEU A 44 5.13 -4.64 -10.18
CA LEU A 44 4.32 -5.82 -9.92
C LEU A 44 2.88 -5.41 -9.64
N SER A 45 1.96 -5.76 -10.54
CA SER A 45 0.55 -5.45 -10.37
C SER A 45 -0.31 -6.67 -10.66
N ALA A 46 -1.20 -6.99 -9.74
CA ALA A 46 -2.20 -8.05 -9.82
C ALA A 46 -3.56 -7.55 -9.32
N LYS A 47 -3.86 -6.28 -9.58
CA LYS A 47 -5.09 -5.61 -9.15
C LYS A 47 -6.33 -6.33 -9.68
N GLY A 48 -7.38 -6.45 -8.89
CA GLY A 48 -8.67 -6.99 -9.35
C GLY A 48 -8.56 -8.46 -9.72
N ASN A 49 -8.10 -9.29 -8.80
CA ASN A 49 -8.05 -10.75 -8.93
C ASN A 49 -8.71 -11.38 -7.68
N SER A 50 -8.56 -12.70 -7.51
CA SER A 50 -9.00 -13.45 -6.33
C SER A 50 -7.80 -14.07 -5.60
N LEU A 51 -6.66 -13.38 -5.59
CA LEU A 51 -5.50 -13.80 -4.81
C LEU A 51 -5.83 -13.74 -3.32
N SER A 52 -5.35 -14.71 -2.55
CA SER A 52 -5.66 -14.88 -1.14
C SER A 52 -4.40 -15.16 -0.33
N ASP A 53 -4.58 -15.30 0.99
CA ASP A 53 -3.51 -15.59 1.95
C ASP A 53 -2.55 -14.39 2.14
N VAL A 54 -1.42 -14.63 2.80
CA VAL A 54 -0.44 -13.60 3.16
C VAL A 54 0.39 -13.14 1.97
N VAL A 55 0.86 -11.89 2.05
CA VAL A 55 1.90 -11.38 1.16
C VAL A 55 3.24 -11.97 1.60
N PRO A 56 3.99 -12.67 0.72
CA PRO A 56 5.30 -13.20 1.08
C PRO A 56 6.26 -12.07 1.46
N SER A 57 6.88 -12.17 2.63
CA SER A 57 7.91 -11.22 3.10
C SER A 57 9.06 -11.05 2.11
N SER A 58 9.27 -12.08 1.29
CA SER A 58 10.29 -12.14 0.27
C SER A 58 10.11 -11.11 -0.85
N ILE A 59 8.90 -10.60 -1.11
CA ILE A 59 8.70 -9.49 -2.07
C ILE A 59 9.56 -8.28 -1.71
N GLY A 60 9.81 -8.07 -0.42
CA GLY A 60 10.69 -7.03 0.09
C GLY A 60 12.18 -7.13 -0.31
N ALA A 61 12.60 -8.28 -0.84
CA ALA A 61 13.99 -8.51 -1.27
C ALA A 61 14.25 -8.10 -2.73
N LEU A 62 13.22 -7.69 -3.48
CA LEU A 62 13.37 -7.31 -4.89
C LEU A 62 14.05 -5.93 -5.02
N PRO A 63 15.29 -5.84 -5.53
CA PRO A 63 16.15 -4.68 -5.36
C PRO A 63 15.71 -3.44 -6.17
N HIS A 64 14.90 -3.65 -7.20
CA HIS A 64 14.48 -2.61 -8.13
C HIS A 64 12.97 -2.38 -8.13
N LEU A 65 12.22 -3.06 -7.26
CA LEU A 65 10.78 -2.94 -7.23
C LEU A 65 10.37 -1.52 -6.80
N ARG A 66 9.50 -0.89 -7.59
CA ARG A 66 9.07 0.50 -7.39
C ARG A 66 7.56 0.63 -7.27
N VAL A 67 6.81 -0.23 -7.96
CA VAL A 67 5.35 -0.18 -7.96
C VAL A 67 4.83 -1.54 -7.54
N ILE A 68 4.01 -1.53 -6.48
CA ILE A 68 3.24 -2.69 -6.02
C ILE A 68 1.78 -2.29 -6.05
N SER A 69 0.98 -3.03 -6.83
CA SER A 69 -0.47 -2.83 -6.87
C SER A 69 -1.20 -4.17 -6.81
N HIS A 70 -1.71 -4.50 -5.63
CA HIS A 70 -2.45 -5.73 -5.32
C HIS A 70 -3.88 -5.42 -4.85
N SER A 71 -4.40 -4.24 -5.19
CA SER A 71 -5.73 -3.81 -4.77
C SER A 71 -6.84 -4.72 -5.31
N HIS A 72 -7.96 -4.78 -4.59
CA HIS A 72 -9.12 -5.61 -4.91
C HIS A 72 -8.75 -7.09 -5.10
N ASN A 73 -8.32 -7.70 -4.00
CA ASN A 73 -8.05 -9.13 -3.87
C ASN A 73 -8.59 -9.63 -2.52
N ASN A 74 -8.28 -10.86 -2.17
CA ASN A 74 -8.65 -11.52 -0.92
C ASN A 74 -7.43 -11.76 0.00
N LEU A 75 -6.37 -10.95 -0.15
CA LEU A 75 -5.14 -11.04 0.66
C LEU A 75 -5.43 -10.64 2.11
N SER A 76 -4.74 -11.25 3.06
CA SER A 76 -5.07 -11.13 4.49
C SER A 76 -3.84 -11.08 5.39
N ASP A 77 -4.10 -11.06 6.71
CA ASP A 77 -3.10 -10.99 7.79
C ASP A 77 -2.38 -9.63 7.82
N SER A 78 -1.36 -9.52 8.65
CA SER A 78 -0.47 -8.37 8.75
C SER A 78 0.50 -8.30 7.57
N LEU A 79 0.78 -7.08 7.12
CA LEU A 79 1.84 -6.87 6.12
C LEU A 79 3.21 -7.08 6.79
N PRO A 80 4.09 -7.91 6.21
CA PRO A 80 5.46 -8.01 6.69
C PRO A 80 6.19 -6.68 6.48
N SER A 81 6.92 -6.22 7.50
CA SER A 81 7.66 -4.94 7.46
C SER A 81 8.66 -4.84 6.30
N SER A 82 9.15 -5.98 5.80
CA SER A 82 10.07 -6.06 4.67
C SER A 82 9.45 -5.56 3.34
N VAL A 83 8.12 -5.61 3.18
CA VAL A 83 7.44 -5.17 1.96
C VAL A 83 7.49 -3.64 1.80
N PHE A 84 7.74 -2.91 2.88
CA PHE A 84 7.95 -1.46 2.85
C PHE A 84 9.40 -1.14 2.43
N CYS A 85 9.80 -1.49 1.21
CA CYS A 85 11.14 -1.22 0.68
C CYS A 85 11.10 -0.44 -0.65
N ASN A 86 11.78 0.72 -0.72
CA ASN A 86 12.15 1.44 -1.96
C ASN A 86 11.04 1.67 -3.01
N VAL A 87 9.76 1.57 -2.64
CA VAL A 87 8.63 1.78 -3.55
C VAL A 87 8.27 3.25 -3.69
N THR A 88 7.78 3.61 -4.87
CA THR A 88 7.18 4.91 -5.18
C THR A 88 5.66 4.87 -5.14
N GLU A 89 5.06 3.73 -5.46
CA GLU A 89 3.61 3.52 -5.40
C GLU A 89 3.32 2.18 -4.71
N PHE A 90 2.47 2.23 -3.69
CA PHE A 90 2.04 1.07 -2.93
C PHE A 90 0.52 1.09 -2.77
N ASP A 91 -0.16 0.21 -3.50
CA ASP A 91 -1.62 0.06 -3.47
C ASP A 91 -2.04 -1.37 -3.13
N ILE A 92 -2.62 -1.52 -1.95
CA ILE A 92 -3.18 -2.77 -1.43
C ILE A 92 -4.64 -2.60 -1.00
N SER A 93 -5.31 -1.56 -1.49
CA SER A 93 -6.69 -1.23 -1.13
C SER A 93 -7.67 -2.36 -1.45
N GLY A 94 -8.76 -2.49 -0.68
CA GLY A 94 -9.80 -3.49 -0.94
C GLY A 94 -9.30 -4.93 -0.77
N ASN A 95 -8.70 -5.22 0.37
CA ASN A 95 -8.26 -6.56 0.78
C ASN A 95 -8.76 -6.84 2.21
N SER A 96 -8.23 -7.87 2.86
CA SER A 96 -8.53 -8.27 4.24
C SER A 96 -7.32 -8.12 5.17
N PHE A 97 -6.41 -7.17 4.91
CA PHE A 97 -5.25 -6.94 5.76
C PHE A 97 -5.66 -6.41 7.14
N SER A 98 -4.96 -6.82 8.20
CA SER A 98 -5.27 -6.47 9.58
C SER A 98 -4.01 -6.16 10.42
N GLY A 99 -4.22 -5.80 11.69
CA GLY A 99 -3.16 -5.34 12.59
C GLY A 99 -2.84 -3.86 12.40
N SER A 100 -1.77 -3.39 13.06
CA SER A 100 -1.32 -2.01 12.94
C SER A 100 -0.51 -1.78 11.66
N ILE A 101 -0.56 -0.57 11.13
CA ILE A 101 0.36 -0.15 10.08
C ILE A 101 1.76 0.01 10.73
N PRO A 102 2.79 -0.72 10.27
CA PRO A 102 4.08 -0.74 10.94
C PRO A 102 4.86 0.57 10.72
N ASP A 103 5.61 0.98 11.75
CA ASP A 103 6.49 2.18 11.69
C ASP A 103 7.60 2.08 10.65
N SER A 104 7.88 0.87 10.12
CA SER A 104 8.81 0.65 9.01
C SER A 104 8.43 1.41 7.74
N ILE A 105 7.18 1.89 7.64
CA ILE A 105 6.74 2.79 6.57
C ILE A 105 7.60 4.07 6.49
N SER A 106 8.21 4.47 7.61
CA SER A 106 9.17 5.59 7.68
C SER A 106 10.41 5.42 6.80
N SER A 107 10.73 4.21 6.37
CA SER A 107 11.86 3.93 5.48
C SER A 107 11.57 4.24 4.00
N LEU A 108 10.30 4.49 3.64
CA LEU A 108 9.86 4.72 2.27
C LEU A 108 10.08 6.17 1.80
N SER A 109 11.32 6.63 1.83
CA SER A 109 11.72 7.99 1.43
C SER A 109 11.35 8.40 -0.01
N ARG A 110 11.06 7.41 -0.88
CA ARG A 110 10.68 7.62 -2.28
C ARG A 110 9.17 7.51 -2.54
N LEU A 111 8.37 7.25 -1.50
CA LEU A 111 6.93 7.01 -1.65
C LEU A 111 6.21 8.27 -2.10
N GLU A 112 5.44 8.14 -3.17
CA GLU A 112 4.59 9.20 -3.72
C GLU A 112 3.11 8.87 -3.48
N GLU A 113 2.73 7.59 -3.55
CA GLU A 113 1.34 7.16 -3.34
C GLU A 113 1.26 5.96 -2.40
N LEU A 114 0.48 6.11 -1.33
CA LEU A 114 0.15 5.04 -0.39
C LEU A 114 -1.37 4.86 -0.32
N LYS A 115 -1.86 3.70 -0.76
CA LYS A 115 -3.27 3.34 -0.77
C LYS A 115 -3.48 2.02 -0.04
N MET A 116 -4.10 2.09 1.13
CA MET A 116 -4.40 0.96 2.01
C MET A 116 -5.87 0.94 2.42
N SER A 117 -6.72 1.64 1.68
CA SER A 117 -8.13 1.80 1.97
C SER A 117 -8.93 0.50 1.91
N ASN A 118 -10.08 0.46 2.60
CA ASN A 118 -10.99 -0.68 2.63
C ASN A 118 -10.28 -1.98 3.03
N ASN A 119 -9.66 -1.96 4.20
CA ASN A 119 -9.01 -3.09 4.85
C ASN A 119 -9.49 -3.16 6.31
N MET A 120 -8.80 -3.92 7.17
CA MET A 120 -9.10 -4.05 8.59
C MET A 120 -7.96 -3.53 9.48
N TYR A 121 -7.13 -2.60 8.99
CA TYR A 121 -6.05 -2.01 9.79
C TYR A 121 -6.59 -1.31 11.03
N ASP A 122 -5.96 -1.54 12.18
CA ASP A 122 -6.32 -0.99 13.47
C ASP A 122 -5.13 -0.28 14.16
N GLY A 123 -5.28 0.08 15.44
CA GLY A 123 -4.28 0.85 16.17
C GLY A 123 -4.33 2.33 15.84
N VAL A 124 -3.22 3.02 16.07
CA VAL A 124 -3.09 4.48 15.86
C VAL A 124 -2.49 4.79 14.49
N PHE A 125 -2.71 6.02 14.03
CA PHE A 125 -2.07 6.52 12.81
C PHE A 125 -0.53 6.46 12.92
N PRO A 126 0.19 5.87 11.96
CA PRO A 126 1.65 5.69 12.04
C PRO A 126 2.39 7.03 11.86
N VAL A 127 3.14 7.43 12.88
CA VAL A 127 3.90 8.71 12.88
C VAL A 127 4.99 8.72 11.81
N GLY A 128 5.56 7.55 11.50
CA GLY A 128 6.62 7.39 10.52
C GLY A 128 6.27 7.88 9.09
N ILE A 129 5.00 8.07 8.76
CA ILE A 129 4.56 8.58 7.46
C ILE A 129 5.16 9.96 7.13
N THR A 130 5.50 10.79 8.13
CA THR A 130 6.13 12.11 7.91
C THR A 130 7.48 12.05 7.20
N ASN A 131 8.20 10.93 7.34
CA ASN A 131 9.47 10.73 6.66
C ASN A 131 9.31 10.50 5.15
N CYS A 132 8.10 10.20 4.68
CA CYS A 132 7.76 10.08 3.26
C CYS A 132 7.58 11.47 2.63
N SER A 133 8.64 12.28 2.59
CA SER A 133 8.59 13.69 2.15
C SER A 133 8.09 13.92 0.72
N LEU A 134 8.13 12.88 -0.12
CA LEU A 134 7.61 12.90 -1.50
C LEU A 134 6.14 12.49 -1.60
N LEU A 135 5.47 12.16 -0.49
CA LEU A 135 4.11 11.64 -0.50
C LEU A 135 3.11 12.68 -1.02
N ARG A 136 2.30 12.25 -1.99
CA ARG A 136 1.29 13.06 -2.69
C ARG A 136 -0.12 12.56 -2.44
N VAL A 137 -0.29 11.25 -2.26
CA VAL A 137 -1.57 10.61 -1.99
C VAL A 137 -1.43 9.69 -0.79
N LEU A 138 -2.26 9.94 0.22
CA LEU A 138 -2.46 9.06 1.35
C LEU A 138 -3.93 8.66 1.46
N ASP A 139 -4.22 7.39 1.19
CA ASP A 139 -5.56 6.84 1.31
C ASP A 139 -5.59 5.67 2.30
N LEU A 140 -6.18 5.93 3.47
CA LEU A 140 -6.40 4.96 4.54
C LEU A 140 -7.89 4.81 4.88
N GLN A 141 -8.79 5.30 4.01
CA GLN A 141 -10.23 5.30 4.29
C GLN A 141 -10.79 3.87 4.46
N GLY A 142 -11.87 3.69 5.21
CA GLY A 142 -12.52 2.39 5.38
C GLY A 142 -11.64 1.37 6.11
N ASN A 143 -11.01 1.80 7.22
CA ASN A 143 -10.23 0.96 8.11
C ASN A 143 -10.78 1.08 9.55
N ARG A 144 -10.04 0.60 10.55
CA ARG A 144 -10.40 0.63 11.97
C ARG A 144 -9.42 1.47 12.79
N LEU A 145 -8.72 2.42 12.16
CA LEU A 145 -7.73 3.27 12.81
C LEU A 145 -8.39 4.14 13.89
N THR A 146 -7.68 4.33 15.00
CA THR A 146 -8.11 5.05 16.20
C THR A 146 -7.15 6.17 16.55
N GLY A 147 -7.51 6.99 17.55
CA GLY A 147 -6.70 8.12 17.98
C GLY A 147 -6.92 9.35 17.10
N GLY A 148 -6.12 10.40 17.32
CA GLY A 148 -6.25 11.66 16.58
C GLY A 148 -5.54 11.65 15.23
N ILE A 149 -6.09 12.41 14.28
CA ILE A 149 -5.36 12.74 13.06
C ILE A 149 -4.14 13.57 13.47
N PRO A 150 -2.91 13.15 13.14
CA PRO A 150 -1.75 13.85 13.64
C PRO A 150 -1.52 15.20 12.94
N ALA A 151 -1.06 16.18 13.71
CA ALA A 151 -0.78 17.54 13.21
C ALA A 151 0.38 17.58 12.20
N PHE A 152 1.32 16.63 12.30
CA PHE A 152 2.51 16.55 11.46
C PHE A 152 2.24 16.18 10.00
N ILE A 153 1.01 15.76 9.65
CA ILE A 153 0.64 15.59 8.24
C ILE A 153 0.76 16.91 7.46
N SER A 154 0.62 18.05 8.14
CA SER A 154 0.89 19.37 7.56
C SER A 154 2.36 19.59 7.14
N GLU A 155 3.30 18.75 7.62
CA GLU A 155 4.71 18.77 7.21
C GLU A 155 4.94 18.12 5.84
N LEU A 156 3.99 17.30 5.37
CA LEU A 156 4.01 16.70 4.04
C LEU A 156 3.60 17.74 2.99
N ARG A 157 4.53 18.63 2.66
CA ARG A 157 4.29 19.77 1.75
C ARG A 157 3.83 19.35 0.35
N GLY A 158 4.17 18.15 -0.09
CA GLY A 158 3.75 17.56 -1.37
C GLY A 158 2.38 16.89 -1.34
N LEU A 159 1.75 16.72 -0.17
CA LEU A 159 0.51 15.97 -0.03
C LEU A 159 -0.65 16.70 -0.71
N THR A 160 -1.27 16.05 -1.68
CA THR A 160 -2.38 16.59 -2.47
C THR A 160 -3.72 15.94 -2.14
N ALA A 161 -3.71 14.69 -1.67
CA ALA A 161 -4.92 13.97 -1.29
C ALA A 161 -4.71 13.24 0.05
N LEU A 162 -5.62 13.48 0.99
CA LEU A 162 -5.70 12.78 2.27
C LEU A 162 -7.11 12.22 2.46
N LEU A 163 -7.24 10.90 2.47
CA LEU A 163 -8.50 10.19 2.62
C LEU A 163 -8.44 9.30 3.86
N LEU A 164 -9.19 9.66 4.89
CA LEU A 164 -9.22 8.98 6.20
C LEU A 164 -10.64 8.60 6.63
N GLY A 165 -11.65 8.86 5.80
CA GLY A 165 -13.06 8.57 6.09
C GLY A 165 -13.33 7.10 6.46
N GLY A 166 -14.45 6.82 7.14
CA GLY A 166 -14.79 5.46 7.56
C GLY A 166 -13.76 4.80 8.49
N ASN A 167 -13.08 5.58 9.33
CA ASN A 167 -12.23 5.10 10.43
C ASN A 167 -12.85 5.46 11.80
N ARG A 168 -12.16 5.12 12.90
CA ARG A 168 -12.53 5.47 14.28
C ARG A 168 -11.63 6.58 14.84
N LEU A 169 -11.20 7.49 13.97
CA LEU A 169 -10.31 8.60 14.33
C LEU A 169 -11.08 9.69 15.09
N SER A 170 -10.45 10.33 16.07
CA SER A 170 -11.08 11.43 16.80
C SER A 170 -11.23 12.66 15.89
N SER A 171 -12.37 13.33 16.04
CA SER A 171 -12.95 14.24 15.05
C SER A 171 -12.31 15.63 14.95
N SER A 172 -11.15 15.88 15.55
CA SER A 172 -10.50 17.19 15.46
C SER A 172 -9.50 17.22 14.30
N ILE A 173 -9.85 17.94 13.24
CA ILE A 173 -8.87 18.33 12.21
C ILE A 173 -7.84 19.25 12.90
N PRO A 174 -6.55 18.92 12.89
CA PRO A 174 -5.55 19.80 13.49
C PRO A 174 -5.55 21.16 12.80
N SER A 175 -5.49 22.25 13.58
CA SER A 175 -5.47 23.62 13.05
C SER A 175 -4.31 23.90 12.09
N SER A 176 -3.24 23.10 12.16
CA SER A 176 -2.08 23.13 11.27
C SER A 176 -2.39 22.84 9.80
N TYR A 177 -3.57 22.30 9.49
CA TYR A 177 -4.00 22.03 8.11
C TYR A 177 -4.41 23.30 7.35
N GLY A 178 -4.59 24.42 8.06
CA GLY A 178 -4.77 25.75 7.46
C GLY A 178 -3.47 26.42 7.02
N ASN A 179 -2.30 25.80 7.27
CA ASN A 179 -1.00 26.25 6.76
C ASN A 179 -0.88 25.86 5.25
N PRO A 180 0.05 26.42 4.44
CA PRO A 180 0.09 26.15 3.00
C PRO A 180 0.53 24.71 2.74
N THR A 181 -0.46 23.83 2.68
CA THR A 181 -0.35 22.46 2.20
C THR A 181 -0.67 22.47 0.70
N ALA A 182 -0.11 21.55 -0.07
CA ALA A 182 -0.54 21.31 -1.45
C ALA A 182 -1.89 20.57 -1.52
N LEU A 183 -2.61 20.47 -0.39
CA LEU A 183 -3.78 19.62 -0.21
C LEU A 183 -4.95 20.14 -1.05
N LYS A 184 -5.44 19.30 -1.95
CA LYS A 184 -6.56 19.56 -2.85
C LYS A 184 -7.78 18.73 -2.49
N THR A 185 -7.56 17.59 -1.86
CA THR A 185 -8.62 16.64 -1.50
C THR A 185 -8.45 16.19 -0.06
N LEU A 186 -9.50 16.39 0.73
CA LEU A 186 -9.59 15.96 2.12
C LEU A 186 -10.90 15.19 2.31
N GLY A 187 -10.80 13.89 2.58
CA GLY A 187 -11.95 13.02 2.84
C GLY A 187 -11.93 12.52 4.28
N LEU A 188 -12.86 13.00 5.11
CA LEU A 188 -12.97 12.66 6.53
C LEU A 188 -14.35 12.13 6.94
N SER A 189 -15.28 12.01 5.98
CA SER A 189 -16.64 11.54 6.25
C SER A 189 -16.65 10.10 6.72
N GLU A 190 -17.55 9.77 7.65
CA GLU A 190 -17.83 8.38 8.06
C GLU A 190 -18.37 7.52 6.91
#